data_AF-A0AA43CS97-F1
#
_entry.id   AF-A0AA43CS97-F1
#
_cell.length_a   1.000
_cell.length_b   1.000
_cell.length_c   1.000
_cell.angle_alpha   90.00
_cell.angle_beta   90.00
_cell.angle_gamma   90.00
#
_symmetry.space_group_name_H-M   'P 1'
#
loop_
_entity.id
_entity.type
_entity.pdbx_description
1 polymer ?
#
loop_
_entity_poly.entity_id
_entity_poly.type
_entity_poly.pdbx_seq_one_letter_code
_entity_poly.pdbx_strand_id
1 'polypeptide(L)'
;MTEYELADIIATYSSNSGTFFATYLTVLSGYLITAFVAGERLNTQQAFILNTGYIIATFVMIFATYGAGSTQVHYTQKLVALAADSPQLNRDWVMNVTAMVMIGGVVASLYFMWSIRHPKKK
;
A
#
# COMPACT_ATOMS: atom_id res chain seq x y z
N MET A 1 -22.12 5.27 -20.89
CA MET A 1 -21.78 5.72 -19.53
C MET A 1 -21.69 7.23 -19.59
N THR A 2 -22.48 7.91 -18.78
CA THR A 2 -22.53 9.38 -18.75
C THR A 2 -21.28 9.94 -18.08
N GLU A 3 -21.03 11.24 -18.26
CA GLU A 3 -19.94 11.94 -17.59
C GLU A 3 -20.06 11.84 -16.06
N TYR A 4 -21.30 11.94 -15.56
CA TYR A 4 -21.61 11.79 -14.14
C TYR A 4 -21.30 10.38 -13.61
N GLU A 5 -21.71 9.34 -14.32
CA GLU A 5 -21.41 7.95 -13.94
C GLU A 5 -19.90 7.68 -13.91
N LEU A 6 -19.14 8.24 -14.86
CA LEU A 6 -17.69 8.15 -14.87
C LEU A 6 -17.06 8.84 -13.66
N ALA A 7 -17.49 10.06 -13.36
CA ALA A 7 -16.99 10.82 -12.21
C ALA A 7 -17.26 10.09 -10.89
N ASP A 8 -18.44 9.50 -10.72
CA ASP A 8 -18.81 8.74 -9.53
C ASP A 8 -17.96 7.45 -9.36
N ILE A 9 -17.73 6.72 -10.46
CA ILE A 9 -16.84 5.55 -10.47
C ILE A 9 -15.40 5.95 -10.10
N ILE A 10 -14.88 7.05 -10.67
CA ILE A 10 -13.54 7.56 -10.35
C ILE A 10 -13.45 7.92 -8.87
N ALA A 11 -14.44 8.63 -8.31
CA ALA A 11 -14.48 9.00 -6.90
C ALA A 11 -14.48 7.75 -6.01
N THR A 12 -15.26 6.73 -6.36
CA THR A 12 -15.35 5.46 -5.64
C THR A 12 -14.00 4.73 -5.60
N TYR A 13 -13.33 4.56 -6.74
CA TYR A 13 -12.03 3.89 -6.78
C TYR A 13 -10.93 4.72 -6.11
N SER A 14 -10.99 6.06 -6.19
CA SER A 14 -10.07 6.95 -5.48
C SER A 14 -10.22 6.80 -3.96
N SER A 15 -11.46 6.76 -3.46
CA SER A 15 -11.77 6.55 -2.04
C SER A 15 -11.25 5.20 -1.56
N ASN A 16 -11.56 4.12 -2.29
CA ASN A 16 -11.10 2.78 -1.96
C ASN A 16 -9.57 2.68 -1.93
N SER A 17 -8.87 3.24 -2.92
CA SER A 17 -7.41 3.29 -2.96
C SER A 17 -6.85 4.00 -1.72
N GLY A 18 -7.44 5.13 -1.33
CA GLY A 18 -7.10 5.84 -0.10
C GLY A 18 -7.30 5.01 1.16
N THR A 19 -8.42 4.28 1.27
CA THR A 19 -8.70 3.40 2.41
C THR A 19 -7.71 2.24 2.51
N PHE A 20 -7.37 1.59 1.40
CA PHE A 20 -6.38 0.51 1.38
C PHE A 20 -4.98 1.01 1.75
N PHE A 21 -4.59 2.18 1.24
CA PHE A 21 -3.32 2.80 1.61
C PHE A 21 -3.25 3.19 3.09
N ALA A 22 -4.31 3.78 3.65
CA ALA A 22 -4.38 4.10 5.08
C ALA A 22 -4.29 2.83 5.94
N THR A 23 -4.99 1.77 5.54
CA THR A 23 -4.96 0.47 6.24
C THR A 23 -3.57 -0.16 6.17
N TYR A 24 -2.89 -0.07 5.03
CA TYR A 24 -1.49 -0.48 4.90
C TYR A 24 -0.59 0.26 5.90
N LEU A 25 -0.74 1.59 6.04
CA LEU A 25 0.04 2.38 7.01
C LEU A 25 -0.24 1.95 8.45
N THR A 26 -1.48 1.62 8.80
CA THR A 26 -1.84 1.07 10.11
C THR A 26 -1.13 -0.25 10.38
N VAL A 27 -1.17 -1.19 9.43
CA VAL A 27 -0.51 -2.50 9.56
C VAL A 27 1.02 -2.34 9.64
N LEU A 28 1.61 -1.50 8.79
CA LEU A 28 3.04 -1.16 8.82
C LEU A 28 3.46 -0.60 10.18
N SER A 29 2.71 0.39 10.69
CA SER A 29 3.02 1.03 11.97
C SER A 29 2.90 0.06 13.14
N GLY A 30 1.83 -0.75 13.17
CA GLY A 30 1.65 -1.79 14.19
C GLY A 30 2.77 -2.81 14.19
N TYR A 31 3.22 -3.23 13.01
CA TYR A 31 4.36 -4.14 12.86
C TYR A 31 5.66 -3.51 13.38
N LEU A 32 5.96 -2.25 13.00
CA LEU A 32 7.17 -1.55 13.45
C LEU A 32 7.18 -1.33 14.98
N ILE A 33 6.04 -0.95 15.57
CA ILE A 33 5.89 -0.82 17.03
C ILE A 33 6.12 -2.17 17.69
N THR A 34 5.55 -3.25 17.15
CA THR A 34 5.74 -4.61 17.68
C THR A 34 7.21 -5.03 17.61
N ALA A 35 7.88 -4.74 16.49
CA ALA A 35 9.31 -4.99 16.32
C ALA A 35 10.13 -4.21 17.35
N PHE A 36 9.83 -2.93 17.58
CA PHE A 36 10.52 -2.09 18.55
C PHE A 36 10.33 -2.53 20.00
N VAL A 37 9.10 -2.86 20.40
CA VAL A 37 8.76 -3.15 21.81
C VAL A 37 9.04 -4.60 22.19
N ALA A 38 8.78 -5.54 21.29
CA ALA A 38 8.82 -6.97 21.59
C ALA A 38 9.83 -7.75 20.74
N GLY A 39 10.46 -7.13 19.72
CA GLY A 39 11.30 -7.81 18.72
C GLY A 39 12.36 -8.73 19.32
N GLU A 40 13.12 -8.23 20.31
CA GLU A 40 14.20 -8.98 20.98
C GLU A 40 13.70 -10.17 21.80
N ARG A 41 12.45 -10.10 22.29
CA ARG A 41 11.85 -11.10 23.19
C ARG A 41 11.11 -12.21 22.44
N LEU A 42 10.85 -12.03 21.15
CA LEU A 42 10.13 -12.99 20.34
C LEU A 42 11.03 -14.20 20.01
N ASN A 43 10.52 -15.41 20.25
CA ASN A 43 11.21 -16.60 19.74
C ASN A 43 11.13 -16.66 18.20
N THR A 44 11.90 -17.56 17.59
CA THR A 44 11.98 -17.65 16.11
C THR A 44 10.64 -18.03 15.47
N GLN A 45 9.84 -18.89 16.12
CA GLN A 45 8.53 -19.30 15.60
C GLN A 45 7.51 -18.16 15.65
N GLN A 46 7.47 -17.40 16.74
CA GLN A 46 6.60 -16.23 16.91
C GLN A 46 6.93 -15.15 15.87
N ALA A 47 8.21 -14.87 15.65
CA ALA A 47 8.61 -13.94 14.60
C ALA A 47 8.27 -14.46 13.20
N PHE A 48 8.41 -15.76 12.94
CA PHE A 48 8.03 -16.34 11.65
C PHE A 48 6.53 -16.17 11.38
N ILE A 49 5.67 -16.49 12.35
CA ILE A 49 4.21 -16.31 12.25
C ILE A 49 3.86 -14.83 12.02
N LEU A 50 4.45 -13.94 12.82
CA LEU A 50 4.20 -12.50 12.74
C LEU A 50 4.64 -11.91 11.39
N ASN A 51 5.82 -12.28 10.90
CA ASN A 51 6.32 -11.85 9.59
C ASN A 51 5.45 -12.37 8.46
N THR A 52 5.03 -13.64 8.52
CA THR A 52 4.19 -14.25 7.49
C THR A 52 2.82 -13.56 7.42
N GLY A 53 2.17 -13.36 8.57
CA GLY A 53 0.88 -12.64 8.63
C GLY A 53 1.00 -11.20 8.15
N TYR A 54 2.08 -10.51 8.53
CA TYR A 54 2.38 -9.16 8.07
C TYR A 54 2.58 -9.06 6.55
N ILE A 55 3.38 -9.97 5.97
CA ILE A 55 3.62 -10.01 4.52
C ILE A 55 2.32 -10.27 3.77
N ILE A 56 1.49 -11.22 4.22
CA ILE A 56 0.20 -11.50 3.58
C ILE A 56 -0.72 -10.26 3.65
N ALA A 57 -0.86 -9.67 4.84
CA ALA A 57 -1.72 -8.51 5.03
C ALA A 57 -1.28 -7.31 4.17
N THR A 58 0.02 -6.99 4.17
CA THR A 58 0.55 -5.89 3.36
C THR A 58 0.50 -6.18 1.88
N PHE A 59 0.73 -7.42 1.44
CA PHE A 59 0.61 -7.81 0.04
C PHE A 59 -0.81 -7.64 -0.49
N VAL A 60 -1.83 -8.07 0.28
CA VAL A 60 -3.24 -7.86 -0.06
C VAL A 60 -3.55 -6.37 -0.20
N MET A 61 -3.08 -5.53 0.74
CA MET A 61 -3.31 -4.09 0.68
C MET A 61 -2.59 -3.43 -0.49
N ILE A 62 -1.35 -3.82 -0.80
CA ILE A 62 -0.61 -3.32 -1.98
C ILE A 62 -1.36 -3.64 -3.27
N PHE A 63 -1.81 -4.89 -3.40
CA PHE A 63 -2.57 -5.32 -4.58
C PHE A 63 -3.91 -4.58 -4.70
N ALA A 64 -4.62 -4.40 -3.59
CA ALA A 64 -5.88 -3.67 -3.55
C ALA A 64 -5.72 -2.18 -3.90
N THR A 65 -4.73 -1.50 -3.30
CA THR A 65 -4.38 -0.11 -3.62
C THR A 65 -4.01 0.05 -5.10
N TYR A 66 -3.12 -0.82 -5.60
CA TYR A 66 -2.70 -0.78 -6.99
C TYR A 66 -3.86 -1.06 -7.95
N GLY A 67 -4.68 -2.07 -7.67
CA GLY A 67 -5.83 -2.44 -8.50
C GLY A 67 -6.88 -1.33 -8.55
N ALA A 68 -7.25 -0.78 -7.39
CA ALA A 68 -8.19 0.34 -7.29
C ALA A 68 -7.66 1.59 -8.00
N GLY A 69 -6.40 1.95 -7.75
CA GLY A 69 -5.76 3.11 -8.37
C GLY A 69 -5.59 2.98 -9.88
N SER A 70 -5.17 1.82 -10.38
CA SER A 70 -5.04 1.58 -11.83
C SER A 70 -6.41 1.63 -12.52
N THR A 71 -7.44 1.07 -11.88
CA THR A 71 -8.81 1.14 -12.39
C THR A 71 -9.33 2.57 -12.40
N GLN A 72 -9.01 3.36 -11.37
CA GLN A 72 -9.33 4.78 -11.34
C GLN A 72 -8.69 5.53 -12.51
N VAL A 73 -7.40 5.30 -12.79
CA VAL A 73 -6.71 5.96 -13.92
C VAL A 73 -7.37 5.60 -15.25
N HIS A 74 -7.72 4.33 -15.46
CA HIS A 74 -8.44 3.87 -16.66
C HIS A 74 -9.76 4.63 -16.89
N TYR A 75 -10.58 4.78 -15.85
CA TYR A 75 -11.83 5.55 -15.96
C TYR A 75 -11.59 7.05 -16.11
N THR A 76 -10.53 7.58 -15.51
CA THR A 76 -10.16 8.99 -15.66
C THR A 76 -9.74 9.29 -17.10
N GLN A 77 -8.99 8.40 -17.75
CA GLN A 77 -8.63 8.54 -19.17
C GLN A 77 -9.87 8.54 -20.08
N LYS A 78 -10.89 7.72 -19.78
CA LYS A 78 -12.17 7.74 -20.48
C LYS A 78 -12.93 9.05 -20.29
N LEU A 79 -12.88 9.65 -19.10
CA LEU A 79 -13.50 10.94 -18.82
C LEU A 79 -12.81 12.08 -19.58
N VAL A 80 -11.48 12.10 -19.61
CA VAL A 80 -10.71 13.12 -20.36
C VAL A 80 -10.98 13.05 -21.86
N ALA A 81 -11.20 11.85 -22.42
CA ALA A 81 -11.60 11.70 -23.82
C ALA A 81 -12.97 12.33 -24.15
N LEU A 82 -13.84 12.51 -23.14
CA LEU A 82 -15.15 13.16 -23.27
C LEU A 82 -15.11 14.65 -22.92
N ALA A 83 -14.22 15.05 -22.01
CA ALA A 83 -14.04 16.42 -21.53
C ALA A 83 -12.56 16.83 -21.61
N ALA A 84 -12.13 17.23 -22.82
CA ALA A 84 -10.72 17.46 -23.17
C ALA A 84 -10.00 18.53 -22.33
N ASP A 85 -10.75 19.42 -21.66
CA ASP A 85 -10.20 20.54 -20.90
C ASP A 85 -9.91 20.21 -19.42
N SER A 86 -10.15 18.98 -18.97
CA SER A 86 -9.92 18.58 -17.58
C SER A 86 -8.43 18.26 -17.31
N PRO A 87 -7.73 18.98 -16.42
CA PRO A 87 -6.32 18.72 -16.14
C PRO A 87 -6.14 17.36 -15.43
N GLN A 88 -5.41 16.45 -16.08
CA GLN A 88 -5.17 15.10 -15.56
C GLN A 88 -3.78 14.99 -14.90
N LEU A 89 -3.74 15.02 -13.57
CA LEU A 89 -2.51 14.76 -12.81
C LEU A 89 -2.25 13.27 -12.59
N ASN A 90 -3.30 12.45 -12.60
CA ASN A 90 -3.20 11.04 -12.30
C ASN A 90 -2.84 10.24 -13.55
N ARG A 91 -1.59 9.75 -13.61
CA ARG A 91 -1.04 8.95 -14.71
C ARG A 91 -0.72 7.54 -14.23
N ASP A 92 -0.65 6.59 -15.17
CA ASP A 92 -0.40 5.17 -14.88
C ASP A 92 0.87 4.93 -14.06
N TRP A 93 1.91 5.74 -14.28
CA TRP A 93 3.18 5.62 -13.55
C TRP A 93 3.07 5.93 -12.06
N VAL A 94 2.09 6.76 -11.63
CA VAL A 94 1.92 7.14 -10.23
C VAL A 94 1.62 5.91 -9.38
N MET A 95 0.74 5.03 -9.87
CA MET A 95 0.36 3.81 -9.14
C MET A 95 1.52 2.80 -9.07
N ASN A 96 2.35 2.73 -10.11
CA ASN A 96 3.58 1.92 -10.08
C ASN A 96 4.55 2.43 -9.01
N VAL A 97 4.76 3.74 -8.93
CA VAL A 97 5.63 4.34 -7.90
C VAL A 97 5.05 4.13 -6.51
N THR A 98 3.74 4.31 -6.31
CA THR A 98 3.09 4.03 -5.03
C THR A 98 3.29 2.57 -4.60
N ALA A 99 3.08 1.61 -5.50
CA ALA A 99 3.31 0.20 -5.20
C ALA A 99 4.78 -0.09 -4.85
N MET A 100 5.73 0.47 -5.60
CA MET A 100 7.17 0.34 -5.29
C MET A 100 7.52 0.90 -3.92
N VAL A 101 6.98 2.06 -3.54
CA VAL A 101 7.19 2.66 -2.23
C VAL A 101 6.61 1.79 -1.12
N MET A 102 5.41 1.24 -1.30
CA MET A 102 4.81 0.32 -0.32
C MET A 102 5.63 -0.97 -0.19
N ILE A 103 6.08 -1.57 -1.28
CA ILE A 103 6.97 -2.74 -1.25
C ILE A 103 8.27 -2.40 -0.52
N GLY A 104 8.86 -1.24 -0.82
CA GLY A 104 10.04 -0.74 -0.12
C GLY A 104 9.81 -0.60 1.39
N GLY A 105 8.64 -0.12 1.80
CA GLY A 105 8.23 -0.06 3.20
C GLY A 105 8.14 -1.42 3.89
N VAL A 106 7.62 -2.44 3.19
CA VAL A 106 7.60 -3.83 3.69
C VAL A 106 9.01 -4.39 3.86
N VAL A 107 9.88 -4.18 2.87
CA VAL A 107 11.27 -4.66 2.96
C VAL A 107 12.02 -3.94 4.09
N ALA A 108 11.85 -2.63 4.22
CA ALA A 108 12.47 -1.84 5.27
C ALA A 108 11.99 -2.25 6.68
N SER A 109 10.70 -2.55 6.84
CA SER A 109 10.15 -2.98 8.13
C SER A 109 10.62 -4.38 8.52
N LEU A 110 10.66 -5.33 7.59
CA LEU A 110 11.21 -6.67 7.82
C LEU A 110 12.70 -6.60 8.18
N TYR A 111 13.46 -5.75 7.49
CA TYR A 111 14.86 -5.50 7.81
C TYR A 111 15.04 -4.88 9.20
N PHE A 112 14.17 -3.95 9.59
CA PHE A 112 14.16 -3.36 10.92
C PHE A 112 13.90 -4.39 12.03
N MET A 113 12.91 -5.27 11.85
CA MET A 113 12.68 -6.39 12.77
C MET A 113 13.90 -7.32 12.86
N TRP A 114 14.54 -7.61 11.72
CA TRP A 114 15.74 -8.44 11.69
C TRP A 114 16.92 -7.79 12.42
N SER A 115 17.12 -6.48 12.25
CA SER A 115 18.23 -5.74 12.87
C SER A 115 18.10 -5.66 14.39
N ILE A 116 16.88 -5.52 14.91
CA ILE A 116 16.59 -5.59 16.36
C ILE A 116 16.91 -6.98 16.91
N ARG A 117 16.54 -8.03 16.17
CA ARG A 117 16.76 -9.42 16.62
C ARG A 117 18.21 -9.89 16.52
N HIS A 118 19.01 -9.27 15.67
CA HIS A 118 20.41 -9.63 15.44
C HIS A 118 21.30 -8.40 15.63
N PRO A 119 21.41 -7.88 16.87
CA PRO A 119 22.25 -6.73 17.14
C PRO A 119 23.69 -7.08 16.75
N LYS A 120 24.29 -6.27 15.86
CA LYS A 120 25.71 -6.41 15.53
C LYS A 120 26.51 -6.22 16.82
N LYS A 121 27.32 -7.22 17.19
CA LYS A 121 28.27 -7.07 18.29
C LYS A 121 29.14 -5.85 17.98
N LYS A 122 29.10 -4.85 18.86
CA LYS A 122 30.08 -3.76 18.89
C LYS A 122 31.43 -4.29 19.36
#